data_AF-A0A381XSS8-F1
#
_entry.id   AF-A0A381XSS8-F1
#
_cell.length_a   1.000
_cell.length_b   1.000
_cell.length_c   1.000
_cell.angle_alpha   90.00
_cell.angle_beta   90.00
_cell.angle_gamma   90.00
#
_symmetry.space_group_name_H-M   'P 1'
#
loop_
_entity.id
_entity.type
_entity.pdbx_description
1 polymer ?
#
loop_
_entity_poly.entity_id
_entity_poly.type
_entity_poly.pdbx_seq_one_letter_code
_entity_poly.pdbx_strand_id
1 'polypeptide(L)'
;MSNETIKQAKDAVLDRIQVLAEESNTDASDTILLTDALTTVNTGVDETTAVKPAPDYHYRNTRPEYGIWSSHHSHGGGMTIVDEMAYPIRQRGYWHSSYEDTADGCWNGIYSGGMKEQWAGNNCYYRCNDHCPSGAECYLSGTTSVGELGHYRMIVGYRALESCRVSGWADNYRSENFRAGNGELDDRECYLKYEGQTVSLRMRHLAYDQTALSSYDTTNNTNNNRGGCSYNKTVAELVVLNRQLTTSTFTTKIYKNITEINRKTNLSTVLAAATSGGDVVALDFTLADGYNSGNLETYENNKIVLCDDKSMFVTTHEPSNYLHIAKLTRNVSDTVLTYGSHAQRQLGSPTYGQGDNAGHGHMLVQSRDKKNIFLFCPYYQYQRGMVSYIVCKDRSEYKEGFVWENQTYGANVGPYGDRGFAISRNHNWDWPGAQSIVCMIQKETDGTWIETDTAGQLDNNSWWTTMYPCLVPLNY
;
A
#
# COMPACT_ATOMS: atom_id res chain seq x y z
N MET A 1 15.36 20.11 -18.14
CA MET A 1 14.66 19.71 -19.37
C MET A 1 13.39 19.00 -18.91
N SER A 2 12.24 19.53 -19.30
CA SER A 2 10.92 19.00 -18.92
C SER A 2 10.76 17.57 -19.42
N ASN A 3 10.23 16.68 -18.58
CA ASN A 3 9.80 15.35 -18.98
C ASN A 3 8.66 15.50 -19.98
N GLU A 4 8.97 15.40 -21.27
CA GLU A 4 7.94 15.24 -22.29
C GLU A 4 7.42 13.81 -22.20
N THR A 5 6.17 13.68 -21.75
CA THR A 5 5.39 12.44 -21.87
C THR A 5 5.28 12.04 -23.35
N ILE A 6 5.07 10.76 -23.66
CA ILE A 6 4.73 10.31 -25.03
C ILE A 6 3.55 11.12 -25.58
N LYS A 7 2.62 11.53 -24.70
CA LYS A 7 1.54 12.46 -25.03
C LYS A 7 2.05 13.85 -25.44
N GLN A 8 2.98 14.47 -24.71
CA GLN A 8 3.55 15.77 -25.10
C GLN A 8 4.40 15.71 -26.37
N ALA A 9 5.16 14.63 -26.59
CA ALA A 9 5.86 14.41 -27.85
C ALA A 9 4.87 14.19 -29.02
N LYS A 10 3.76 13.48 -28.76
CA LYS A 10 2.66 13.26 -29.71
C LYS A 10 1.92 14.56 -30.04
N ASP A 11 1.58 15.36 -29.02
CA ASP A 11 0.90 16.65 -29.16
C ASP A 11 1.81 17.66 -29.89
N ALA A 12 3.12 17.66 -29.62
CA ALA A 12 4.09 18.48 -30.34
C ALA A 12 4.26 18.08 -31.82
N VAL A 13 4.16 16.78 -32.13
CA VAL A 13 4.15 16.28 -33.52
C VAL A 13 2.83 16.60 -34.23
N LEU A 14 1.69 16.49 -33.53
CA LEU A 14 0.37 16.90 -34.01
C LEU A 14 0.32 18.39 -34.35
N ASP A 15 0.81 19.25 -33.46
CA ASP A 15 0.91 20.70 -33.70
C ASP A 15 1.82 20.99 -34.91
N ARG A 16 2.93 20.25 -35.05
CA ARG A 16 3.85 20.42 -36.20
C ARG A 16 3.20 20.02 -37.53
N ILE A 17 2.41 18.95 -37.53
CA ILE A 17 1.71 18.45 -38.73
C ILE A 17 0.53 19.36 -39.08
N GLN A 18 -0.19 19.89 -38.08
CA GLN A 18 -1.26 20.86 -38.30
C GLN A 18 -0.71 22.16 -38.92
N VAL A 19 0.42 22.66 -38.43
CA VAL A 19 1.11 23.81 -39.03
C VAL A 19 1.54 23.54 -40.48
N LEU A 20 2.03 22.32 -40.78
CA LEU A 20 2.38 21.90 -42.15
C LEU A 20 1.16 21.73 -43.07
N ALA A 21 -0.01 21.42 -42.52
CA ALA A 21 -1.27 21.35 -43.27
C ALA A 21 -1.89 22.73 -43.51
N GLU A 22 -1.54 23.73 -42.69
CA GLU A 22 -1.97 25.13 -42.82
C GLU A 22 -1.05 25.98 -43.71
N GLU A 23 0.16 25.51 -44.02
CA GLU A 23 1.04 26.13 -45.02
C GLU A 23 0.49 25.95 -46.46
N SER A 24 0.39 27.04 -47.20
CA SER A 24 -0.46 27.21 -48.39
C SER A 24 -0.03 26.47 -49.67
N ASN A 25 0.77 25.40 -49.57
CA ASN A 25 1.30 24.63 -50.71
C ASN A 25 1.05 23.11 -50.60
N THR A 26 0.27 22.65 -49.62
CA THR A 26 0.00 21.23 -49.41
C THR A 26 -1.28 20.83 -50.15
N ASP A 27 -1.18 19.98 -51.18
CA ASP A 27 -2.33 19.55 -51.98
C ASP A 27 -3.32 18.74 -51.11
N ALA A 28 -4.63 18.92 -51.33
CA ALA A 28 -5.69 18.32 -50.51
C ALA A 28 -5.62 16.76 -50.43
N SER A 29 -4.93 16.11 -51.37
CA SER A 29 -4.67 14.67 -51.36
C SER A 29 -3.63 14.25 -50.32
N ASP A 30 -2.63 15.10 -50.04
CA ASP A 30 -1.56 14.80 -49.09
C ASP A 30 -2.06 14.90 -47.65
N THR A 31 -3.00 15.82 -47.39
CA THR A 31 -3.66 15.97 -46.09
C THR A 31 -4.54 14.75 -45.75
N ILE A 32 -5.19 14.16 -46.75
CA ILE A 32 -6.02 12.94 -46.57
C ILE A 32 -5.12 11.72 -46.31
N LEU A 33 -4.04 11.55 -47.07
CA LEU A 33 -3.07 10.46 -46.87
C LEU A 33 -2.37 10.54 -45.51
N LEU A 34 -2.05 11.74 -45.03
CA LEU A 34 -1.48 11.97 -43.71
C LEU A 34 -2.49 11.66 -42.59
N THR A 35 -3.77 12.00 -42.77
CA THR A 35 -4.84 11.70 -41.79
C THR A 35 -5.16 10.19 -41.73
N ASP A 36 -5.13 9.49 -42.86
CA ASP A 36 -5.31 8.03 -42.92
C ASP A 36 -4.09 7.28 -42.35
N ALA A 37 -2.87 7.76 -42.61
CA ALA A 37 -1.66 7.24 -41.97
C ALA A 37 -1.70 7.47 -40.44
N LEU A 38 -2.22 8.62 -39.98
CA LEU A 38 -2.43 8.95 -38.57
C LEU A 38 -3.44 8.01 -37.90
N THR A 39 -4.54 7.69 -38.58
CA THR A 39 -5.57 6.75 -38.10
C THR A 39 -5.00 5.33 -38.02
N THR A 40 -4.19 4.93 -38.99
CA THR A 40 -3.50 3.64 -39.04
C THR A 40 -2.46 3.49 -37.93
N VAL A 41 -1.70 4.55 -37.62
CA VAL A 41 -0.77 4.59 -36.47
C VAL A 41 -1.53 4.54 -35.14
N ASN A 42 -2.69 5.18 -35.04
CA ASN A 42 -3.58 5.10 -33.87
C ASN A 42 -4.12 3.68 -33.64
N THR A 43 -4.23 2.85 -34.69
CA THR A 43 -4.71 1.44 -34.59
C THR A 43 -3.60 0.39 -34.53
N GLY A 44 -2.35 0.75 -34.87
CA GLY A 44 -1.24 -0.19 -35.05
C GLY A 44 -0.26 -0.28 -33.88
N VAL A 45 -0.37 0.62 -32.89
CA VAL A 45 0.41 0.52 -31.66
C VAL A 45 -0.43 -0.17 -30.61
N ASP A 46 0.00 -1.38 -30.26
CA ASP A 46 -0.58 -2.12 -29.16
C ASP A 46 -0.30 -1.38 -27.84
N GLU A 47 -1.25 -0.54 -27.41
CA GLU A 47 -1.23 0.15 -26.10
C GLU A 47 -1.19 -0.82 -24.90
N THR A 48 -1.24 -2.14 -25.15
CA THR A 48 -1.13 -3.18 -24.13
C THR A 48 0.30 -3.65 -23.88
N THR A 49 1.27 -3.30 -24.74
CA THR A 49 2.67 -3.70 -24.55
C THR A 49 3.46 -2.51 -24.01
N ALA A 50 3.79 -2.54 -22.71
CA ALA A 50 4.78 -1.63 -22.15
C ALA A 50 6.13 -1.87 -22.86
N VAL A 51 6.51 -0.97 -23.78
CA VAL A 51 7.85 -0.98 -24.37
C VAL A 51 8.79 -0.50 -23.27
N LYS A 52 9.33 -1.44 -22.50
CA LYS A 52 10.46 -1.17 -21.60
C LYS A 52 11.64 -0.74 -22.48
N PRO A 53 12.09 0.53 -22.46
CA PRO A 53 13.29 0.90 -23.17
C PRO A 53 14.47 0.08 -22.62
N ALA A 54 15.46 -0.22 -23.46
CA ALA A 54 16.68 -0.86 -22.99
C ALA A 54 17.28 -0.06 -21.82
N PRO A 55 17.96 -0.71 -20.85
CA PRO A 55 18.50 -0.06 -19.66
C PRO A 55 19.68 0.87 -20.00
N ASP A 56 19.41 1.94 -20.73
CA ASP A 56 20.37 2.97 -21.09
C ASP A 56 20.31 4.09 -20.03
N TYR A 57 21.22 3.97 -19.06
CA TYR A 57 21.76 5.05 -18.23
C TYR A 57 20.77 6.15 -17.80
N HIS A 58 19.79 5.79 -16.97
CA HIS A 58 18.95 6.78 -16.27
C HIS A 58 19.71 7.43 -15.10
N TYR A 59 20.36 8.57 -15.37
CA TYR A 59 21.08 9.33 -14.36
C TYR A 59 20.47 10.73 -14.18
N ARG A 60 19.72 10.94 -13.09
CA ARG A 60 19.44 12.20 -12.34
C ARG A 60 17.98 12.65 -12.20
N ASN A 61 17.04 12.16 -13.02
CA ASN A 61 15.63 12.60 -12.96
C ASN A 61 14.62 11.47 -12.65
N THR A 62 15.08 10.26 -12.32
CA THR A 62 14.18 9.15 -12.00
C THR A 62 13.57 9.32 -10.62
N ARG A 63 12.24 9.29 -10.55
CA ARG A 63 11.49 9.20 -9.30
C ARG A 63 11.70 7.80 -8.75
N PRO A 64 12.31 7.64 -7.56
CA PRO A 64 12.43 6.31 -6.98
C PRO A 64 11.04 5.82 -6.55
N GLU A 65 10.78 4.52 -6.68
CA GLU A 65 9.43 3.98 -6.51
C GLU A 65 9.29 3.15 -5.24
N TYR A 66 10.15 2.14 -5.13
CA TYR A 66 10.26 1.26 -3.98
C TYR A 66 11.71 0.81 -3.87
N GLY A 67 12.04 0.19 -2.73
CA GLY A 67 13.30 -0.51 -2.56
C GLY A 67 13.08 -2.01 -2.36
N ILE A 68 14.09 -2.80 -2.72
CA ILE A 68 14.16 -4.22 -2.38
C ILE A 68 15.36 -4.41 -1.46
N TRP A 69 15.07 -4.82 -0.22
CA TRP A 69 16.08 -5.11 0.78
C TRP A 69 16.55 -6.56 0.66
N SER A 70 17.85 -6.78 0.76
CA SER A 70 18.48 -8.09 0.92
C SER A 70 19.63 -8.02 1.92
N SER A 71 19.91 -9.11 2.63
CA SER A 71 20.98 -9.14 3.65
C SER A 71 21.81 -10.42 3.59
N HIS A 72 23.10 -10.31 3.87
CA HIS A 72 24.05 -11.41 4.01
C HIS A 72 24.35 -11.69 5.47
N HIS A 73 23.86 -12.82 5.97
CA HIS A 73 24.13 -13.32 7.31
C HIS A 73 23.86 -12.23 8.37
N SER A 74 24.27 -12.47 9.60
CA SER A 74 23.99 -11.62 10.75
C SER A 74 24.67 -10.25 10.76
N HIS A 75 25.27 -9.84 9.66
CA HIS A 75 26.35 -8.86 9.68
C HIS A 75 26.19 -7.74 8.67
N GLY A 76 25.47 -7.88 7.56
CA GLY A 76 25.21 -6.72 6.70
C GLY A 76 24.25 -6.95 5.55
N GLY A 77 23.45 -5.93 5.26
CA GLY A 77 22.52 -5.91 4.14
C GLY A 77 22.51 -4.58 3.39
N GLY A 78 21.79 -4.58 2.29
CA GLY A 78 21.66 -3.43 1.41
C GLY A 78 20.34 -3.44 0.67
N MET A 79 20.03 -2.29 0.08
CA MET A 79 18.82 -2.12 -0.68
C MET A 79 19.13 -1.62 -2.08
N THR A 80 18.42 -2.22 -3.03
CA THR A 80 18.35 -1.73 -4.40
C THR A 80 17.09 -0.88 -4.51
N ILE A 81 17.26 0.42 -4.71
CA ILE A 81 16.15 1.31 -5.06
C ILE A 81 15.85 1.16 -6.53
N VAL A 82 14.57 1.15 -6.90
CA VAL A 82 14.14 1.10 -8.30
C VAL A 82 13.35 2.35 -8.71
N ASP A 83 13.26 2.60 -10.01
CA ASP A 83 12.51 3.70 -10.62
C ASP A 83 11.09 3.31 -11.10
N GLU A 84 10.42 4.26 -11.75
CA GLU A 84 9.09 4.13 -12.36
C GLU A 84 8.96 3.10 -13.48
N MET A 85 10.08 2.54 -13.94
CA MET A 85 10.12 1.44 -14.91
C MET A 85 10.52 0.13 -14.23
N ALA A 86 10.57 0.10 -12.89
CA ALA A 86 11.08 -1.00 -12.10
C ALA A 86 12.55 -1.36 -12.42
N TYR A 87 13.36 -0.39 -12.86
CA TYR A 87 14.80 -0.58 -13.05
C TYR A 87 15.60 -0.14 -11.82
N PRO A 88 16.66 -0.88 -11.45
CA PRO A 88 17.59 -0.46 -10.40
C PRO A 88 18.20 0.92 -10.67
N ILE A 89 18.07 1.84 -9.72
CA ILE A 89 18.76 3.13 -9.75
C ILE A 89 20.22 2.89 -9.35
N ARG A 90 21.12 2.91 -10.33
CA ARG A 90 22.57 2.64 -10.14
C ARG A 90 23.38 3.82 -9.60
N GLN A 91 22.73 4.93 -9.25
CA GLN A 91 23.41 6.10 -8.70
C GLN A 91 23.81 5.85 -7.24
N ARG A 92 25.11 6.08 -6.93
CA ARG A 92 25.62 5.98 -5.55
C ARG A 92 24.86 6.86 -4.55
N GLY A 93 24.27 7.97 -5.00
CA GLY A 93 23.44 8.85 -4.16
C GLY A 93 22.17 8.20 -3.62
N TYR A 94 21.71 7.11 -4.24
CA TYR A 94 20.51 6.35 -3.88
C TYR A 94 20.84 4.97 -3.30
N TRP A 95 22.12 4.70 -3.01
CA TRP A 95 22.53 3.43 -2.43
C TRP A 95 22.47 3.48 -0.91
N HIS A 96 21.91 2.43 -0.30
CA HIS A 96 21.88 2.27 1.14
C HIS A 96 22.40 0.89 1.54
N SER A 97 23.40 0.86 2.43
CA SER A 97 23.92 -0.35 3.05
C SER A 97 24.08 -0.16 4.56
N SER A 98 23.72 -1.19 5.34
CA SER A 98 23.90 -1.17 6.79
C SER A 98 24.41 -2.50 7.34
N TYR A 99 25.33 -2.44 8.31
CA TYR A 99 25.87 -3.58 9.05
C TYR A 99 25.13 -3.80 10.38
N GLU A 100 24.97 -5.06 10.82
CA GLU A 100 24.10 -5.41 11.95
C GLU A 100 24.77 -5.51 13.32
N ASP A 101 26.02 -5.97 13.43
CA ASP A 101 26.49 -6.59 14.69
C ASP A 101 27.66 -5.90 15.42
N THR A 102 27.98 -4.65 15.15
CA THR A 102 28.90 -3.85 15.99
C THR A 102 28.81 -2.39 15.55
N ALA A 103 29.55 -1.48 16.20
CA ALA A 103 29.49 -0.04 16.00
C ALA A 103 29.76 0.49 14.56
N ASP A 104 29.85 -0.38 13.55
CA ASP A 104 30.27 -0.04 12.20
C ASP A 104 29.13 0.48 11.32
N GLY A 105 29.54 1.38 10.42
CA GLY A 105 28.73 2.45 9.86
C GLY A 105 27.59 2.02 8.92
N CYS A 106 26.71 2.97 8.65
CA CYS A 106 25.85 2.91 7.47
C CYS A 106 26.56 3.62 6.32
N TRP A 107 26.51 3.05 5.12
CA TRP A 107 26.95 3.72 3.90
C TRP A 107 25.71 4.15 3.16
N ASN A 108 25.45 5.45 3.23
CA ASN A 108 24.30 6.06 2.60
C ASN A 108 24.78 6.98 1.48
N GLY A 109 24.11 6.89 0.34
CA GLY A 109 24.14 7.94 -0.65
C GLY A 109 23.52 9.22 -0.11
N ILE A 110 23.92 10.36 -0.68
CA ILE A 110 23.48 11.70 -0.27
C ILE A 110 21.94 11.92 -0.33
N TYR A 111 21.22 11.05 -1.02
CA TYR A 111 19.75 11.07 -1.13
C TYR A 111 19.09 9.88 -0.44
N SER A 112 19.81 9.17 0.43
CA SER A 112 19.28 8.03 1.18
C SER A 112 19.57 8.20 2.66
N GLY A 113 18.57 7.96 3.49
CA GLY A 113 18.68 8.01 4.94
C GLY A 113 17.59 7.14 5.53
N GLY A 114 17.84 6.43 6.62
CA GLY A 114 16.90 5.41 7.09
C GLY A 114 16.89 5.22 8.60
N MET A 115 15.75 4.81 9.12
CA MET A 115 15.68 4.36 10.51
C MET A 115 15.99 2.87 10.56
N LYS A 116 17.06 2.50 11.27
CA LYS A 116 17.45 1.11 11.50
C LYS A 116 16.97 0.67 12.88
N GLU A 117 16.45 -0.55 12.94
CA GLU A 117 16.29 -1.23 14.21
C GLU A 117 17.56 -1.97 14.64
N GLN A 118 17.94 -1.86 15.92
CA GLN A 118 18.99 -2.67 16.53
C GLN A 118 18.35 -3.64 17.54
N TRP A 119 18.20 -4.92 17.19
CA TRP A 119 17.91 -5.95 18.18
C TRP A 119 19.21 -6.46 18.78
N ALA A 120 19.59 -5.93 19.94
CA ALA A 120 20.68 -6.50 20.72
C ALA A 120 20.17 -7.77 21.43
N GLY A 121 20.58 -8.95 20.96
CA GLY A 121 20.56 -10.19 21.76
C GLY A 121 19.50 -11.23 21.42
N ASN A 122 18.50 -10.92 20.60
CA ASN A 122 17.60 -11.93 20.04
C ASN A 122 17.14 -11.46 18.67
N ASN A 123 17.94 -11.75 17.66
CA ASN A 123 17.59 -11.44 16.29
C ASN A 123 16.33 -12.25 16.00
N CYS A 124 15.18 -11.62 15.78
CA CYS A 124 14.04 -12.23 15.06
C CYS A 124 14.35 -12.39 13.56
N TYR A 125 15.60 -12.80 13.37
CA TYR A 125 16.44 -13.25 12.30
C TYR A 125 16.25 -12.65 10.90
N TYR A 126 17.10 -11.66 10.62
CA TYR A 126 17.90 -11.64 9.39
C TYR A 126 18.92 -12.82 9.30
N ARG A 127 18.70 -13.96 9.97
CA ARG A 127 19.58 -15.14 9.95
C ARG A 127 18.78 -16.39 9.54
N CYS A 128 19.26 -17.11 8.55
CA CYS A 128 18.63 -18.35 8.09
C CYS A 128 19.42 -19.61 8.50
N ASN A 129 20.30 -19.50 9.49
CA ASN A 129 21.03 -20.66 9.99
C ASN A 129 20.24 -21.30 11.12
N ASP A 130 19.72 -22.48 10.77
CA ASP A 130 18.91 -23.40 11.54
C ASP A 130 17.42 -23.11 11.50
N HIS A 131 16.69 -24.14 11.06
CA HIS A 131 15.25 -24.33 11.19
C HIS A 131 14.65 -23.46 12.29
N CYS A 132 13.60 -22.68 11.95
CA CYS A 132 12.69 -22.12 12.94
C CYS A 132 12.45 -23.21 14.01
N PRO A 133 12.87 -23.00 15.28
CA PRO A 133 12.47 -23.90 16.34
C PRO A 133 10.94 -23.88 16.32
N SER A 134 10.33 -25.04 16.19
CA SER A 134 8.88 -25.24 16.31
C SER A 134 8.28 -24.23 17.28
N GLY A 135 7.56 -23.22 16.77
CA GLY A 135 6.90 -22.19 17.58
C GLY A 135 7.52 -20.78 17.62
N ALA A 136 8.50 -20.43 16.78
CA ALA A 136 9.04 -19.05 16.70
C ALA A 136 9.10 -18.50 15.25
N GLU A 137 8.01 -17.90 14.76
CA GLU A 137 7.81 -17.60 13.34
C GLU A 137 7.77 -16.10 13.02
N CYS A 138 8.92 -15.53 12.64
CA CYS A 138 9.04 -14.13 12.20
C CYS A 138 9.82 -14.05 10.87
N TYR A 139 9.17 -14.31 9.73
CA TYR A 139 9.78 -14.08 8.42
C TYR A 139 9.49 -12.65 7.95
N LEU A 140 10.51 -11.87 7.57
CA LEU A 140 10.34 -10.52 7.01
C LEU A 140 9.77 -10.52 5.57
N SER A 141 9.83 -11.66 4.91
CA SER A 141 9.28 -11.92 3.58
C SER A 141 7.82 -12.40 3.60
N GLY A 142 7.23 -12.56 4.79
CA GLY A 142 5.85 -12.99 4.94
C GLY A 142 4.88 -11.94 4.42
N THR A 143 3.70 -12.35 3.98
CA THR A 143 2.71 -11.45 3.40
C THR A 143 2.33 -10.30 4.32
N THR A 144 2.24 -10.56 5.62
CA THR A 144 1.86 -9.53 6.61
C THR A 144 3.04 -8.80 7.22
N SER A 145 4.25 -9.00 6.68
CA SER A 145 5.43 -8.29 7.16
C SER A 145 5.41 -6.83 6.75
N VAL A 146 4.81 -6.51 5.59
CA VAL A 146 4.77 -5.16 5.02
C VAL A 146 3.31 -4.74 4.82
N GLY A 147 2.91 -3.64 5.47
CA GLY A 147 1.63 -2.95 5.22
C GLY A 147 1.86 -1.48 4.90
N GLU A 148 0.83 -0.64 5.09
CA GLU A 148 0.82 0.81 4.85
C GLU A 148 2.05 1.57 5.39
N LEU A 149 2.59 1.11 6.51
CA LEU A 149 3.71 1.73 7.21
C LEU A 149 5.06 1.09 6.89
N GLY A 150 5.07 -0.03 6.17
CA GLY A 150 6.24 -0.85 5.89
C GLY A 150 6.75 -1.62 7.12
N HIS A 151 7.88 -2.31 6.91
CA HIS A 151 8.65 -3.03 7.96
C HIS A 151 10.01 -2.36 8.22
N TYR A 152 10.53 -1.65 7.21
CA TYR A 152 11.76 -0.86 7.22
C TYR A 152 11.44 0.51 6.61
N ARG A 153 11.96 1.61 7.18
CA ARG A 153 11.69 2.97 6.69
C ARG A 153 12.98 3.65 6.23
N MET A 154 13.05 3.87 4.91
CA MET A 154 14.04 4.74 4.31
C MET A 154 13.36 6.00 3.78
N ILE A 155 13.92 7.16 4.14
CA ILE A 155 13.61 8.46 3.55
C ILE A 155 14.58 8.67 2.40
N VAL A 156 14.03 8.82 1.20
CA VAL A 156 14.80 9.00 -0.04
C VAL A 156 14.52 10.38 -0.61
N GLY A 157 15.57 11.06 -1.07
CA GLY A 157 15.50 12.37 -1.71
C GLY A 157 16.28 13.45 -0.98
N TYR A 158 16.10 14.71 -1.40
CA TYR A 158 16.82 15.89 -0.87
C TYR A 158 16.58 16.17 0.63
N ARG A 159 15.62 15.48 1.26
CA ARG A 159 15.30 15.57 2.70
C ARG A 159 15.66 14.30 3.47
N ALA A 160 16.46 13.40 2.87
CA ALA A 160 16.99 12.25 3.57
C ALA A 160 17.72 12.72 4.86
N LEU A 161 17.29 12.19 6.01
CA LEU A 161 17.89 12.46 7.31
C LEU A 161 19.12 11.56 7.52
N GLU A 162 19.98 11.91 8.48
CA GLU A 162 20.96 10.94 9.01
C GLU A 162 20.23 9.70 9.52
N SER A 163 20.78 8.51 9.23
CA SER A 163 20.18 7.27 9.69
C SER A 163 20.23 7.17 11.21
N CYS A 164 19.06 7.03 11.86
CA CYS A 164 18.98 6.85 13.30
C CYS A 164 18.82 5.36 13.67
N ARG A 165 19.47 4.94 14.77
CA ARG A 165 19.35 3.59 15.34
C ARG A 165 18.28 3.63 16.43
N VAL A 166 17.33 2.69 16.40
CA VAL A 166 16.26 2.57 17.40
C VAL A 166 16.24 1.12 17.93
N SER A 167 16.36 0.91 19.25
CA SER A 167 16.49 -0.42 19.84
C SER A 167 15.14 -0.95 20.35
N GLY A 168 14.66 -2.08 19.82
CA GLY A 168 13.56 -2.89 20.38
C GLY A 168 12.12 -2.40 20.12
N TRP A 169 11.81 -1.86 18.92
CA TRP A 169 10.50 -1.26 18.63
C TRP A 169 9.83 -1.68 17.30
N ALA A 170 10.35 -2.63 16.52
CA ALA A 170 9.70 -3.13 15.29
C ALA A 170 8.40 -3.86 15.56
N ASP A 171 8.24 -4.49 16.72
CA ASP A 171 6.98 -5.08 17.16
C ASP A 171 5.87 -4.02 17.16
N ASN A 172 6.23 -2.77 17.50
CA ASN A 172 5.30 -1.65 17.50
C ASN A 172 4.97 -1.19 16.08
N TYR A 173 5.93 -1.14 15.16
CA TYR A 173 5.63 -0.82 13.75
C TYR A 173 4.79 -1.89 13.06
N ARG A 174 5.09 -3.16 13.33
CA ARG A 174 4.32 -4.31 12.82
C ARG A 174 2.89 -4.26 13.34
N SER A 175 2.71 -4.07 14.64
CA SER A 175 1.38 -3.98 15.24
C SER A 175 0.60 -2.72 14.82
N GLU A 176 1.29 -1.62 14.54
CA GLU A 176 0.69 -0.38 14.08
C GLU A 176 0.08 -0.51 12.67
N ASN A 177 0.67 -1.31 11.78
CA ASN A 177 0.09 -1.57 10.45
C ASN A 177 -1.32 -2.17 10.52
N PHE A 178 -1.62 -3.01 11.53
CA PHE A 178 -2.98 -3.55 11.72
C PHE A 178 -3.99 -2.48 12.10
N ARG A 179 -3.53 -1.33 12.58
CA ARG A 179 -4.39 -0.23 13.08
C ARG A 179 -4.43 0.95 12.11
N ALA A 180 -3.62 0.90 11.06
CA ALA A 180 -3.61 1.89 10.00
C ALA A 180 -4.97 1.87 9.26
N GLY A 181 -5.57 3.05 9.14
CA GLY A 181 -6.68 3.31 8.23
C GLY A 181 -6.18 3.84 6.90
N ASN A 182 -7.12 4.25 6.06
CA ASN A 182 -6.82 4.94 4.80
C ASN A 182 -7.36 6.37 4.85
N GLY A 183 -6.70 7.30 4.17
CA GLY A 183 -7.14 8.69 4.21
C GLY A 183 -6.51 9.54 3.12
N GLU A 184 -7.32 10.39 2.50
CA GLU A 184 -6.86 11.44 1.58
C GLU A 184 -6.29 12.63 2.36
N LEU A 185 -5.21 12.38 3.10
CA LEU A 185 -4.50 13.41 3.86
C LEU A 185 -3.61 14.24 2.93
N ASP A 186 -3.54 15.54 3.19
CA ASP A 186 -2.74 16.46 2.36
C ASP A 186 -1.23 16.24 2.56
N ASP A 187 -0.85 15.90 3.79
CA ASP A 187 0.53 15.56 4.13
C ASP A 187 0.78 14.05 3.98
N ARG A 188 1.58 13.69 2.98
CA ARG A 188 1.96 12.29 2.68
C ARG A 188 2.71 11.61 3.82
N GLU A 189 3.39 12.40 4.65
CA GLU A 189 4.07 11.93 5.86
C GLU A 189 3.12 11.55 7.00
N CYS A 190 1.81 11.80 6.85
CA CYS A 190 0.81 11.46 7.85
C CYS A 190 -0.02 10.23 7.47
N TYR A 191 -0.63 9.61 8.48
CA TYR A 191 -1.65 8.58 8.33
C TYR A 191 -2.68 8.68 9.47
N LEU A 192 -3.84 8.06 9.24
CA LEU A 192 -4.84 7.86 10.28
C LEU A 192 -4.70 6.47 10.87
N LYS A 193 -4.87 6.39 12.18
CA LYS A 193 -4.97 5.15 12.94
C LYS A 193 -6.31 5.11 13.66
N TYR A 194 -6.90 3.93 13.78
CA TYR A 194 -8.05 3.70 14.65
C TYR A 194 -7.80 2.53 15.59
N GLU A 195 -7.91 2.79 16.89
CA GLU A 195 -7.74 1.78 17.94
C GLU A 195 -8.49 2.24 19.21
N GLY A 196 -9.18 1.32 19.89
CA GLY A 196 -9.78 1.62 21.20
C GLY A 196 -10.73 2.82 21.13
N GLN A 197 -11.58 2.87 20.09
CA GLN A 197 -12.51 3.96 19.81
C GLN A 197 -11.88 5.31 19.44
N THR A 198 -10.55 5.39 19.40
CA THR A 198 -9.84 6.63 19.17
C THR A 198 -9.32 6.67 17.74
N VAL A 199 -9.65 7.75 17.03
CA VAL A 199 -8.95 8.10 15.79
C VAL A 199 -7.73 8.95 16.13
N SER A 200 -6.58 8.62 15.56
CA SER A 200 -5.31 9.32 15.77
C SER A 200 -4.72 9.76 14.44
N LEU A 201 -4.32 11.02 14.34
CA LEU A 201 -3.46 11.54 13.29
C LEU A 201 -2.01 11.35 13.71
N ARG A 202 -1.22 10.68 12.87
CA ARG A 202 0.14 10.28 13.21
C ARG A 202 1.11 10.56 12.10
N MET A 203 2.36 10.82 12.47
CA MET A 203 3.49 10.89 11.54
C MET A 203 3.99 9.48 11.24
N ARG A 204 4.12 9.16 9.95
CA ARG A 204 4.68 7.90 9.46
C ARG A 204 6.08 7.70 10.02
N HIS A 205 7.00 8.63 9.79
CA HIS A 205 8.40 8.46 10.21
C HIS A 205 8.61 8.50 11.73
N LEU A 206 7.63 9.00 12.51
CA LEU A 206 7.68 8.96 13.97
C LEU A 206 6.85 7.80 14.53
N ALA A 207 6.42 6.78 13.77
CA ALA A 207 5.54 5.76 14.38
C ALA A 207 6.21 4.95 15.52
N TYR A 208 7.54 5.04 15.72
CA TYR A 208 8.19 4.62 16.97
C TYR A 208 7.74 5.46 18.17
N ASP A 209 7.62 6.77 17.98
CA ASP A 209 7.01 7.70 18.91
C ASP A 209 5.51 7.47 18.84
N GLN A 210 5.00 6.77 19.85
CA GLN A 210 3.60 6.40 19.91
C GLN A 210 2.65 7.59 20.09
N THR A 211 3.22 8.79 20.24
CA THR A 211 2.49 10.04 20.39
C THR A 211 1.77 10.42 19.09
N ALA A 212 0.45 10.56 19.19
CA ALA A 212 -0.34 11.13 18.12
C ALA A 212 -0.08 12.64 18.01
N LEU A 213 -0.07 13.17 16.78
CA LEU A 213 -0.09 14.62 16.57
C LEU A 213 -1.38 15.23 17.10
N SER A 214 -2.47 14.50 16.93
CA SER A 214 -3.78 14.79 17.48
C SER A 214 -4.60 13.51 17.52
N SER A 215 -5.55 13.42 18.45
CA SER A 215 -6.45 12.29 18.57
C SER A 215 -7.84 12.74 19.00
N TYR A 216 -8.84 11.90 18.79
CA TYR A 216 -10.19 12.11 19.26
C TYR A 216 -10.83 10.77 19.60
N ASP A 217 -11.36 10.66 20.81
CA ASP A 217 -12.21 9.54 21.19
C ASP A 217 -13.57 9.73 20.50
N THR A 218 -13.87 8.79 19.60
CA THR A 218 -15.10 8.84 18.82
C THR A 218 -16.30 8.33 19.60
N THR A 219 -16.10 7.70 20.76
CA THR A 219 -17.11 6.99 21.56
C THR A 219 -18.00 6.11 20.66
N ASN A 220 -17.39 5.50 19.64
CA ASN A 220 -18.11 4.69 18.66
C ASN A 220 -18.34 3.31 19.26
N ASN A 221 -19.44 3.17 20.00
CA ASN A 221 -19.88 2.00 20.78
C ASN A 221 -19.28 1.90 22.21
N THR A 222 -19.53 0.80 22.92
CA THR A 222 -19.11 0.56 24.31
C THR A 222 -17.86 -0.32 24.45
N ASN A 223 -17.39 -0.94 23.36
CA ASN A 223 -16.24 -1.85 23.39
C ASN A 223 -14.98 -1.22 22.78
N ASN A 224 -13.83 -1.44 23.43
CA ASN A 224 -12.50 -1.01 22.98
C ASN A 224 -11.93 -1.91 21.88
N ASN A 225 -12.78 -2.42 20.98
CA ASN A 225 -12.32 -3.27 19.89
C ASN A 225 -11.45 -2.46 18.91
N ARG A 226 -10.64 -3.17 18.12
CA ARG A 226 -10.01 -2.60 16.94
C ARG A 226 -11.08 -2.49 15.83
N GLY A 227 -10.88 -1.58 14.90
CA GLY A 227 -11.84 -1.29 13.84
C GLY A 227 -11.13 -0.64 12.66
N GLY A 228 -11.87 0.12 11.87
CA GLY A 228 -11.33 0.78 10.68
C GLY A 228 -11.62 2.27 10.67
N CYS A 229 -10.79 3.05 9.98
CA CYS A 229 -11.14 4.41 9.60
C CYS A 229 -10.82 4.68 8.13
N SER A 230 -11.65 5.51 7.51
CA SER A 230 -11.45 5.99 6.14
C SER A 230 -11.81 7.47 6.04
N TYR A 231 -10.90 8.27 5.49
CA TYR A 231 -11.15 9.67 5.17
C TYR A 231 -11.21 9.86 3.65
N ASN A 232 -12.26 10.53 3.18
CA ASN A 232 -12.42 10.91 1.78
C ASN A 232 -12.60 12.43 1.68
N LYS A 233 -11.64 13.07 1.02
CA LYS A 233 -11.58 14.53 0.91
C LYS A 233 -12.61 15.04 -0.10
N THR A 234 -12.85 14.30 -1.19
CA THR A 234 -13.85 14.66 -2.22
C THR A 234 -15.23 14.89 -1.61
N VAL A 235 -15.67 14.00 -0.70
CA VAL A 235 -16.97 14.11 -0.04
C VAL A 235 -16.92 14.79 1.33
N ALA A 236 -15.73 15.23 1.78
CA ALA A 236 -15.48 15.86 3.07
C ALA A 236 -16.02 15.04 4.27
N GLU A 237 -15.74 13.73 4.28
CA GLU A 237 -16.23 12.82 5.32
C GLU A 237 -15.13 11.91 5.87
N LEU A 238 -15.14 11.76 7.20
CA LEU A 238 -14.36 10.76 7.93
C LEU A 238 -15.31 9.70 8.49
N VAL A 239 -15.07 8.44 8.18
CA VAL A 239 -15.81 7.32 8.74
C VAL A 239 -14.95 6.50 9.68
N VAL A 240 -15.55 6.05 10.78
CA VAL A 240 -14.96 5.07 11.69
C VAL A 240 -15.92 3.90 11.86
N LEU A 241 -15.37 2.69 11.81
CA LEU A 241 -16.09 1.42 11.91
C LEU A 241 -15.72 0.75 13.23
N ASN A 242 -16.72 0.33 14.01
CA ASN A 242 -16.49 -0.45 15.21
C ASN A 242 -17.62 -1.46 15.45
N ARG A 243 -17.31 -2.60 16.09
CA ARG A 243 -18.31 -3.62 16.44
C ARG A 243 -19.16 -3.19 17.64
N GLN A 244 -20.44 -3.53 17.60
CA GLN A 244 -21.33 -3.47 18.76
C GLN A 244 -21.20 -4.72 19.64
N LEU A 245 -20.80 -4.52 20.90
CA LEU A 245 -20.74 -5.58 21.91
C LEU A 245 -20.01 -6.84 21.38
N THR A 246 -20.55 -8.04 21.61
CA THR A 246 -20.09 -9.33 21.08
C THR A 246 -20.98 -9.83 19.94
N THR A 247 -21.53 -8.93 19.12
CA THR A 247 -22.48 -9.24 18.05
C THR A 247 -21.85 -9.10 16.65
N SER A 248 -22.53 -9.60 15.62
CA SER A 248 -22.17 -9.34 14.21
C SER A 248 -22.60 -7.94 13.72
N THR A 249 -23.15 -7.10 14.59
CA THR A 249 -23.54 -5.73 14.25
C THR A 249 -22.35 -4.79 14.40
N PHE A 250 -22.17 -3.91 13.42
CA PHE A 250 -21.13 -2.88 13.42
C PHE A 250 -21.77 -1.50 13.26
N THR A 251 -21.22 -0.53 14.00
CA THR A 251 -21.56 0.88 13.88
C THR A 251 -20.52 1.59 13.02
N THR A 252 -21.00 2.22 11.96
CA THR A 252 -20.23 3.19 11.17
C THR A 252 -20.62 4.59 11.60
N LYS A 253 -19.71 5.28 12.29
CA LYS A 253 -19.88 6.69 12.65
C LYS A 253 -19.24 7.55 11.58
N ILE A 254 -20.02 8.48 11.03
CA ILE A 254 -19.67 9.32 9.87
C ILE A 254 -19.65 10.77 10.34
N TYR A 255 -18.48 11.38 10.31
CA TYR A 255 -18.29 12.82 10.53
C TYR A 255 -18.34 13.53 9.19
N LYS A 256 -19.24 14.51 9.06
CA LYS A 256 -19.46 15.30 7.85
C LYS A 256 -18.75 16.64 7.92
N ASN A 257 -18.64 17.30 6.79
CA ASN A 257 -18.05 18.63 6.65
C ASN A 257 -16.57 18.69 7.10
N ILE A 258 -15.86 17.57 6.98
CA ILE A 258 -14.42 17.46 7.29
C ILE A 258 -13.64 17.73 6.01
N THR A 259 -13.49 19.02 5.68
CA THR A 259 -12.95 19.45 4.36
C THR A 259 -11.46 19.17 4.19
N GLU A 260 -10.70 19.11 5.28
CA GLU A 260 -9.26 18.90 5.24
C GLU A 260 -8.76 18.21 6.51
N ILE A 261 -7.86 17.24 6.33
CA ILE A 261 -7.01 16.71 7.40
C ILE A 261 -5.56 16.77 6.90
N ASN A 262 -4.76 17.60 7.57
CA ASN A 262 -3.34 17.80 7.34
C ASN A 262 -2.58 17.61 8.66
N ARG A 263 -1.26 17.71 8.64
CA ARG A 263 -0.34 17.52 9.78
C ARG A 263 -0.67 18.43 10.98
N LYS A 264 -1.26 19.59 10.75
CA LYS A 264 -1.62 20.57 11.80
C LYS A 264 -3.06 20.44 12.29
N THR A 265 -3.85 19.56 11.69
CA THR A 265 -5.25 19.37 12.08
C THR A 265 -5.34 18.88 13.52
N ASN A 266 -6.05 19.65 14.35
CA ASN A 266 -6.47 19.21 15.67
C ASN A 266 -7.79 18.43 15.54
N LEU A 267 -7.68 17.10 15.52
CA LEU A 267 -8.82 16.18 15.45
C LEU A 267 -9.80 16.42 16.60
N SER A 268 -9.34 16.72 17.81
CA SER A 268 -10.23 16.98 18.94
C SER A 268 -11.13 18.18 18.69
N THR A 269 -10.61 19.25 18.10
CA THR A 269 -11.40 20.45 17.77
C THR A 269 -12.36 20.18 16.61
N VAL A 270 -11.85 19.61 15.52
CA VAL A 270 -12.62 19.43 14.28
C VAL A 270 -13.76 18.43 14.48
N LEU A 271 -13.50 17.29 15.13
CA LEU A 271 -14.51 16.25 15.32
C LEU A 271 -15.47 16.55 16.48
N ALA A 272 -15.03 17.29 17.50
CA ALA A 272 -15.96 17.82 18.51
C ALA A 272 -16.91 18.86 17.91
N ALA A 273 -16.41 19.76 17.04
CA ALA A 273 -17.26 20.73 16.36
C ALA A 273 -18.32 20.05 15.47
N ALA A 274 -17.94 19.02 14.71
CA ALA A 274 -18.89 18.24 13.93
C ALA A 274 -19.95 17.57 14.82
N THR A 275 -19.53 17.01 15.97
CA THR A 275 -20.44 16.39 16.93
C THR A 275 -21.42 17.41 17.54
N SER A 276 -20.94 18.56 18.00
CA SER A 276 -21.78 19.61 18.58
C SER A 276 -22.69 20.30 17.55
N GLY A 277 -22.27 20.36 16.28
CA GLY A 277 -23.05 20.91 15.18
C GLY A 277 -24.14 19.96 14.65
N GLY A 278 -24.17 18.70 15.08
CA GLY A 278 -25.08 17.68 14.53
C GLY A 278 -24.64 17.12 13.17
N ASP A 279 -23.41 17.39 12.75
CA ASP A 279 -22.78 16.92 11.51
C ASP A 279 -22.18 15.52 11.66
N VAL A 280 -22.78 14.70 12.52
CA VAL A 280 -22.35 13.32 12.77
C VAL A 280 -23.55 12.39 12.76
N VAL A 281 -23.40 11.26 12.07
CA VAL A 281 -24.41 10.19 12.06
C VAL A 281 -23.75 8.87 12.45
N ALA A 282 -24.49 8.02 13.16
CA ALA A 282 -24.07 6.67 13.49
C ALA A 282 -25.07 5.70 12.87
N LEU A 283 -24.58 4.84 11.97
CA LEU A 283 -25.41 3.90 11.25
C LEU A 283 -24.93 2.48 11.50
N ASP A 284 -25.88 1.63 11.85
CA ASP A 284 -25.60 0.23 12.11
C ASP A 284 -25.86 -0.62 10.87
N PHE A 285 -25.03 -1.65 10.69
CA PHE A 285 -25.31 -2.75 9.78
C PHE A 285 -24.94 -4.07 10.43
N THR A 286 -25.60 -5.14 10.02
CA THR A 286 -25.24 -6.50 10.41
C THR A 286 -24.31 -7.09 9.36
N LEU A 287 -23.10 -7.50 9.79
CA LEU A 287 -22.18 -8.26 8.95
C LEU A 287 -22.78 -9.65 8.70
N ALA A 288 -23.31 -9.86 7.49
CA ALA A 288 -24.03 -11.09 7.14
C ALA A 288 -23.09 -12.27 6.86
N ASP A 289 -21.88 -11.99 6.37
CA ASP A 289 -20.91 -13.01 5.93
C ASP A 289 -19.54 -12.79 6.59
N GLY A 290 -18.82 -13.89 6.85
CA GLY A 290 -17.45 -13.85 7.37
C GLY A 290 -17.30 -13.51 8.84
N TYR A 291 -18.39 -13.29 9.57
CA TYR A 291 -18.35 -13.04 11.01
C TYR A 291 -18.16 -14.34 11.81
N ASN A 292 -17.17 -14.37 12.70
CA ASN A 292 -16.96 -15.46 13.65
C ASN A 292 -16.69 -14.90 15.05
N SER A 293 -17.65 -15.04 15.97
CA SER A 293 -17.53 -14.51 17.35
C SER A 293 -16.36 -15.09 18.15
N GLY A 294 -15.80 -16.23 17.74
CA GLY A 294 -14.62 -16.83 18.36
C GLY A 294 -13.29 -16.35 17.78
N ASN A 295 -13.30 -15.54 16.72
CA ASN A 295 -12.09 -15.15 16.00
C ASN A 295 -11.90 -13.63 15.94
N LEU A 296 -10.90 -13.15 16.69
CA LEU A 296 -10.51 -11.72 16.79
C LEU A 296 -10.34 -11.05 15.43
N GLU A 297 -9.91 -11.78 14.41
CA GLU A 297 -9.69 -11.21 13.08
C GLU A 297 -10.98 -10.74 12.42
N THR A 298 -12.05 -11.53 12.55
CA THR A 298 -13.34 -11.23 11.92
C THR A 298 -14.05 -10.05 12.57
N TYR A 299 -13.68 -9.70 13.81
CA TYR A 299 -14.44 -8.74 14.59
C TYR A 299 -13.64 -7.55 15.12
N GLU A 300 -12.31 -7.59 15.09
CA GLU A 300 -11.44 -6.46 15.46
C GLU A 300 -10.64 -5.91 14.27
N ASN A 301 -10.33 -6.68 13.22
CA ASN A 301 -9.45 -6.21 12.14
C ASN A 301 -10.17 -5.96 10.80
N ASN A 302 -11.39 -5.44 10.88
CA ASN A 302 -12.16 -5.05 9.71
C ASN A 302 -11.63 -3.73 9.14
N LYS A 303 -11.44 -3.67 7.82
CA LYS A 303 -11.03 -2.43 7.14
C LYS A 303 -12.23 -1.84 6.43
N ILE A 304 -12.33 -0.51 6.42
CA ILE A 304 -13.38 0.24 5.73
C ILE A 304 -12.76 1.22 4.74
N VAL A 305 -13.37 1.41 3.58
CA VAL A 305 -12.95 2.38 2.56
C VAL A 305 -14.17 3.18 2.10
N LEU A 306 -14.16 4.49 2.31
CA LEU A 306 -15.21 5.43 1.88
C LEU A 306 -14.94 5.93 0.45
N CYS A 307 -15.90 5.75 -0.44
CA CYS A 307 -15.80 6.13 -1.85
C CYS A 307 -16.44 7.51 -2.16
N ASP A 308 -16.17 8.03 -3.35
CA ASP A 308 -16.62 9.36 -3.78
C ASP A 308 -18.15 9.40 -4.00
N ASP A 309 -18.80 8.26 -4.27
CA ASP A 309 -20.27 8.12 -4.31
C ASP A 309 -20.91 7.99 -2.92
N LYS A 310 -20.12 8.11 -1.84
CA LYS A 310 -20.51 7.94 -0.43
C LYS A 310 -20.85 6.50 -0.02
N SER A 311 -20.71 5.53 -0.91
CA SER A 311 -20.70 4.12 -0.53
C SER A 311 -19.41 3.77 0.19
N MET A 312 -19.43 2.67 0.91
CA MET A 312 -18.28 2.17 1.65
C MET A 312 -18.02 0.72 1.29
N PHE A 313 -16.77 0.30 1.25
CA PHE A 313 -16.42 -1.12 1.19
C PHE A 313 -15.84 -1.55 2.52
N VAL A 314 -16.32 -2.68 3.04
CA VAL A 314 -15.76 -3.32 4.24
C VAL A 314 -15.16 -4.64 3.85
N THR A 315 -13.93 -4.89 4.30
CA THR A 315 -13.29 -6.20 4.19
C THR A 315 -13.16 -6.86 5.56
N THR A 316 -13.46 -8.16 5.56
CA THR A 316 -13.41 -9.02 6.75
C THR A 316 -12.57 -10.22 6.40
N HIS A 317 -11.53 -10.48 7.20
CA HIS A 317 -10.73 -11.67 7.07
C HIS A 317 -11.27 -12.74 8.02
N GLU A 318 -11.70 -13.86 7.47
CA GLU A 318 -12.10 -15.07 8.17
C GLU A 318 -10.97 -16.12 8.03
N PRO A 319 -10.04 -16.21 9.01
CA PRO A 319 -8.76 -16.91 8.85
C PRO A 319 -8.82 -18.34 8.31
N SER A 320 -9.88 -19.08 8.55
CA SER A 320 -10.00 -20.48 8.12
C SER A 320 -10.68 -20.67 6.77
N ASN A 321 -11.28 -19.62 6.21
CA ASN A 321 -12.26 -19.77 5.13
C ASN A 321 -12.01 -18.78 3.99
N TYR A 322 -12.17 -17.47 4.24
CA TYR A 322 -12.18 -16.47 3.17
C TYR A 322 -11.63 -15.10 3.57
N LEU A 323 -11.23 -14.33 2.56
CA LEU A 323 -11.24 -12.85 2.62
C LEU A 323 -12.54 -12.37 1.96
N HIS A 324 -13.38 -11.66 2.73
CA HIS A 324 -14.64 -11.10 2.27
C HIS A 324 -14.50 -9.62 1.92
N ILE A 325 -15.31 -9.16 0.96
CA ILE A 325 -15.55 -7.74 0.69
C ILE A 325 -17.04 -7.51 0.47
N ALA A 326 -17.58 -6.48 1.10
CA ALA A 326 -18.99 -6.10 0.96
C ALA A 326 -19.13 -4.59 0.72
N LYS A 327 -20.07 -4.22 -0.16
CA LYS A 327 -20.47 -2.83 -0.38
C LYS A 327 -21.54 -2.45 0.64
N LEU A 328 -21.32 -1.37 1.37
CA LEU A 328 -22.30 -0.71 2.22
C LEU A 328 -22.83 0.53 1.50
N THR A 329 -24.16 0.66 1.46
CA THR A 329 -24.83 1.81 0.84
C THR A 329 -25.74 2.48 1.85
N ARG A 330 -25.62 3.80 2.01
CA ARG A 330 -26.52 4.59 2.86
C ARG A 330 -27.64 5.21 2.05
N ASN A 331 -28.81 5.38 2.68
CA ASN A 331 -29.90 6.11 2.05
C ASN A 331 -29.65 7.62 2.06
N VAL A 332 -30.39 8.38 1.24
CA VAL A 332 -30.21 9.84 1.08
C VAL A 332 -30.33 10.60 2.40
N SER A 333 -31.16 10.11 3.33
CA SER A 333 -31.38 10.74 4.63
C SER A 333 -30.35 10.35 5.70
N ASP A 334 -29.37 9.49 5.38
CA ASP A 334 -28.40 8.94 6.33
C ASP A 334 -29.07 8.40 7.61
N THR A 335 -30.09 7.56 7.45
CA THR A 335 -30.78 6.87 8.56
C THR A 335 -30.65 5.36 8.49
N VAL A 336 -30.25 4.82 7.33
CA VAL A 336 -30.10 3.38 7.10
C VAL A 336 -28.79 3.13 6.36
N LEU A 337 -28.05 2.12 6.81
CA LEU A 337 -26.89 1.58 6.13
C LEU A 337 -27.18 0.13 5.73
N THR A 338 -27.17 -0.14 4.43
CA THR A 338 -27.49 -1.45 3.88
C THR A 338 -26.22 -2.21 3.54
N TYR A 339 -26.12 -3.44 4.07
CA TYR A 339 -25.14 -4.43 3.64
C TYR A 339 -25.58 -5.01 2.29
N GLY A 340 -24.86 -4.66 1.23
CA GLY A 340 -25.22 -4.91 -0.16
C GLY A 340 -24.41 -6.04 -0.80
N SER A 341 -23.95 -5.79 -2.03
CA SER A 341 -23.19 -6.77 -2.82
C SER A 341 -21.96 -7.27 -2.07
N HIS A 342 -21.79 -8.59 -2.05
CA HIS A 342 -20.72 -9.29 -1.37
C HIS A 342 -19.92 -10.16 -2.36
N ALA A 343 -18.63 -10.27 -2.12
CA ALA A 343 -17.75 -11.26 -2.74
C ALA A 343 -16.76 -11.82 -1.72
N GLN A 344 -16.21 -12.99 -2.02
CA GLN A 344 -15.23 -13.66 -1.16
C GLN A 344 -14.18 -14.40 -1.97
N ARG A 345 -12.96 -14.48 -1.42
CA ARG A 345 -11.86 -15.30 -1.95
C ARG A 345 -11.40 -16.32 -0.95
N GLN A 346 -11.30 -17.56 -1.40
CA GLN A 346 -11.00 -18.71 -0.57
C GLN A 346 -9.55 -18.72 -0.12
N LEU A 347 -9.34 -19.08 1.14
CA LEU A 347 -8.02 -19.34 1.71
C LEU A 347 -7.68 -20.83 1.54
N GLY A 348 -6.39 -21.15 1.41
CA GLY A 348 -5.93 -22.53 1.22
C GLY A 348 -5.86 -23.35 2.52
N SER A 349 -5.86 -22.68 3.68
CA SER A 349 -5.76 -23.26 5.02
C SER A 349 -6.02 -22.15 6.05
N PRO A 350 -6.23 -22.46 7.35
CA PRO A 350 -6.14 -21.45 8.39
C PRO A 350 -4.89 -20.58 8.25
N THR A 351 -5.10 -19.29 8.10
CA THR A 351 -4.04 -18.31 7.89
C THR A 351 -3.79 -17.52 9.17
N TYR A 352 -2.53 -17.17 9.39
CA TYR A 352 -2.10 -16.46 10.58
C TYR A 352 -1.19 -15.29 10.17
N GLY A 353 -1.37 -14.14 10.84
CA GLY A 353 -0.50 -12.97 10.70
C GLY A 353 0.76 -13.06 11.56
N GLN A 354 1.56 -11.99 11.61
CA GLN A 354 2.85 -11.93 12.33
C GLN A 354 2.78 -11.51 13.81
N GLY A 355 1.59 -11.23 14.37
CA GLY A 355 1.41 -10.65 15.71
C GLY A 355 1.14 -11.65 16.84
N ASP A 356 1.47 -11.24 18.08
CA ASP A 356 1.38 -12.04 19.32
C ASP A 356 -0.02 -12.66 19.54
N ASN A 357 -0.06 -13.95 19.90
CA ASN A 357 -1.27 -14.80 20.01
C ASN A 357 -2.12 -14.93 18.71
N ALA A 358 -1.43 -15.06 17.58
CA ALA A 358 -1.84 -15.74 16.34
C ALA A 358 -3.02 -15.17 15.51
N GLY A 359 -3.26 -13.86 15.57
CA GLY A 359 -4.03 -13.07 14.59
C GLY A 359 -3.33 -11.72 14.42
N HIS A 360 -3.16 -11.13 13.24
CA HIS A 360 -4.22 -10.45 12.51
C HIS A 360 -3.83 -10.21 11.04
N GLY A 361 -3.89 -11.26 10.19
CA GLY A 361 -3.31 -11.25 8.85
C GLY A 361 -3.87 -10.25 7.83
N HIS A 362 -4.84 -9.43 8.17
CA HIS A 362 -5.46 -8.48 7.26
C HIS A 362 -4.84 -7.09 7.32
N MET A 363 -4.28 -6.68 6.18
CA MET A 363 -3.49 -5.48 6.00
C MET A 363 -4.09 -4.61 4.90
N LEU A 364 -3.66 -3.35 4.86
CA LEU A 364 -3.94 -2.46 3.73
C LEU A 364 -2.69 -1.71 3.32
N VAL A 365 -2.66 -1.30 2.06
CA VAL A 365 -1.73 -0.34 1.49
C VAL A 365 -2.51 0.62 0.59
N GLN A 366 -2.23 1.91 0.70
CA GLN A 366 -2.87 2.94 -0.10
C GLN A 366 -1.92 3.42 -1.21
N SER A 367 -2.48 3.59 -2.41
CA SER A 367 -1.82 4.28 -3.52
C SER A 367 -1.35 5.69 -3.13
N ARG A 368 -0.44 6.29 -3.90
CA ARG A 368 0.15 7.58 -3.52
C ARG A 368 -0.81 8.74 -3.67
N ASP A 369 -1.67 8.69 -4.68
CA ASP A 369 -2.75 9.65 -4.88
C ASP A 369 -3.95 9.44 -3.93
N LYS A 370 -3.89 8.37 -3.14
CA LYS A 370 -4.86 8.03 -2.10
C LYS A 370 -6.21 7.54 -2.63
N LYS A 371 -6.36 7.29 -3.94
CA LYS A 371 -7.62 6.89 -4.57
C LYS A 371 -7.85 5.38 -4.66
N ASN A 372 -6.79 4.59 -4.68
CA ASN A 372 -6.86 3.12 -4.63
C ASN A 372 -6.35 2.56 -3.30
N ILE A 373 -7.09 1.61 -2.72
CA ILE A 373 -6.72 0.89 -1.48
C ILE A 373 -6.58 -0.60 -1.78
N PHE A 374 -5.38 -1.15 -1.56
CA PHE A 374 -5.10 -2.57 -1.66
C PHE A 374 -5.32 -3.23 -0.29
N LEU A 375 -6.20 -4.23 -0.22
CA LEU A 375 -6.64 -4.91 1.00
C LEU A 375 -6.29 -6.38 0.87
N PHE A 376 -5.54 -6.95 1.81
CA PHE A 376 -4.96 -8.27 1.60
C PHE A 376 -4.72 -9.04 2.89
N CYS A 377 -4.70 -10.36 2.76
CA CYS A 377 -4.24 -11.27 3.80
C CYS A 377 -3.46 -12.45 3.20
N PRO A 378 -2.76 -13.25 4.02
CA PRO A 378 -2.12 -14.47 3.55
C PRO A 378 -3.14 -15.44 2.96
N TYR A 379 -2.71 -16.23 1.98
CA TYR A 379 -3.52 -17.33 1.44
C TYR A 379 -3.42 -18.61 2.27
N TYR A 380 -2.24 -18.86 2.85
CA TYR A 380 -1.92 -20.08 3.56
C TYR A 380 -1.16 -19.74 4.86
N GLN A 381 -1.21 -20.68 5.80
CA GLN A 381 -0.53 -20.69 7.10
C GLN A 381 0.73 -19.81 7.15
N TYR A 382 0.88 -19.06 8.25
CA TYR A 382 2.13 -18.36 8.55
C TYR A 382 2.57 -17.41 7.42
N GLN A 383 1.64 -16.59 6.94
CA GLN A 383 1.92 -15.49 6.03
C GLN A 383 2.36 -15.89 4.61
N ARG A 384 1.90 -17.02 4.10
CA ARG A 384 2.25 -17.54 2.78
C ARG A 384 1.15 -17.25 1.77
N GLY A 385 1.57 -17.00 0.53
CA GLY A 385 0.71 -16.56 -0.57
C GLY A 385 -0.04 -15.28 -0.24
N MET A 386 -0.96 -14.87 -1.09
CA MET A 386 -1.79 -13.69 -0.85
C MET A 386 -3.14 -13.86 -1.50
N VAL A 387 -4.18 -13.41 -0.81
CA VAL A 387 -5.48 -13.08 -1.42
C VAL A 387 -5.75 -11.60 -1.18
N SER A 388 -6.37 -10.94 -2.15
CA SER A 388 -6.54 -9.50 -2.05
C SER A 388 -7.71 -8.95 -2.86
N TYR A 389 -8.11 -7.74 -2.48
CA TYR A 389 -9.01 -6.88 -3.23
C TYR A 389 -8.41 -5.49 -3.36
N ILE A 390 -8.82 -4.77 -4.40
CA ILE A 390 -8.52 -3.36 -4.57
C ILE A 390 -9.83 -2.58 -4.60
N VAL A 391 -9.96 -1.56 -3.75
CA VAL A 391 -11.07 -0.62 -3.79
C VAL A 391 -10.63 0.67 -4.47
N CYS A 392 -11.36 1.08 -5.50
CA CYS A 392 -11.14 2.32 -6.24
C CYS A 392 -12.17 3.36 -5.76
N LYS A 393 -11.73 4.38 -5.02
CA LYS A 393 -12.62 5.33 -4.34
C LYS A 393 -13.37 6.24 -5.30
N ASP A 394 -12.70 6.71 -6.35
CA ASP A 394 -13.27 7.59 -7.38
C ASP A 394 -14.29 6.86 -8.27
N ARG A 395 -14.02 5.59 -8.58
CA ARG A 395 -14.91 4.72 -9.36
C ARG A 395 -15.98 4.01 -8.51
N SER A 396 -15.85 4.08 -7.18
CA SER A 396 -16.78 3.49 -6.21
C SER A 396 -17.06 2.00 -6.44
N GLU A 397 -16.00 1.29 -6.82
CA GLU A 397 -16.00 -0.14 -7.13
C GLU A 397 -14.84 -0.88 -6.45
N TYR A 398 -14.93 -2.20 -6.41
CA TYR A 398 -13.80 -3.06 -6.07
C TYR A 398 -13.45 -3.96 -7.24
N LYS A 399 -12.20 -4.42 -7.26
CA LYS A 399 -11.67 -5.46 -8.14
C LYS A 399 -10.96 -6.52 -7.30
N GLU A 400 -10.86 -7.72 -7.83
CA GLU A 400 -9.87 -8.67 -7.33
C GLU A 400 -8.47 -8.08 -7.53
N GLY A 401 -7.65 -8.13 -6.48
CA GLY A 401 -6.26 -7.74 -6.55
C GLY A 401 -5.37 -8.92 -6.95
N PHE A 402 -4.06 -8.79 -6.74
CA PHE A 402 -3.14 -9.90 -6.96
C PHE A 402 -3.44 -11.08 -6.02
N VAL A 403 -3.63 -12.26 -6.61
CA VAL A 403 -3.82 -13.52 -5.89
C VAL A 403 -2.64 -14.45 -6.17
N TRP A 404 -2.09 -15.02 -5.11
CA TRP A 404 -1.02 -15.99 -5.21
C TRP A 404 -1.25 -17.14 -4.24
N GLU A 405 -1.71 -18.26 -4.78
CA GLU A 405 -2.07 -19.48 -4.03
C GLU A 405 -0.83 -20.29 -3.61
N ASN A 406 0.18 -19.62 -3.07
CA ASN A 406 1.44 -20.23 -2.68
C ASN A 406 1.40 -20.70 -1.21
N GLN A 407 1.90 -21.90 -0.95
CA GLN A 407 1.92 -22.52 0.38
C GLN A 407 3.30 -22.51 1.05
N THR A 408 4.28 -21.85 0.43
CA THR A 408 5.70 -21.86 0.84
C THR A 408 6.22 -20.47 1.15
N TYR A 409 5.81 -19.45 0.40
CA TYR A 409 6.40 -18.11 0.39
C TYR A 409 5.34 -17.02 0.47
N GLY A 410 5.67 -15.86 1.05
CA GLY A 410 4.79 -14.69 1.18
C GLY A 410 5.05 -13.63 0.11
N ALA A 411 4.12 -12.68 -0.01
CA ALA A 411 4.24 -11.55 -0.94
C ALA A 411 4.00 -10.21 -0.24
N ASN A 412 4.82 -9.20 -0.54
CA ASN A 412 4.69 -7.86 0.06
C ASN A 412 4.13 -6.86 -0.92
N VAL A 413 3.33 -5.92 -0.42
CA VAL A 413 2.68 -4.89 -1.22
C VAL A 413 3.18 -3.51 -0.83
N GLY A 414 3.38 -2.65 -1.82
CA GLY A 414 3.73 -1.24 -1.64
C GLY A 414 3.15 -0.40 -2.76
N PRO A 415 3.07 0.93 -2.60
CA PRO A 415 2.57 1.82 -3.65
C PRO A 415 3.56 1.91 -4.83
N TYR A 416 3.03 2.04 -6.05
CA TYR A 416 3.80 2.19 -7.28
C TYR A 416 3.15 3.19 -8.23
N GLY A 417 3.95 4.08 -8.82
CA GLY A 417 3.43 5.23 -9.54
C GLY A 417 2.54 6.10 -8.64
N ASP A 418 1.50 6.68 -9.20
CA ASP A 418 0.53 7.45 -8.41
C ASP A 418 -0.66 6.60 -7.93
N ARG A 419 -1.16 5.69 -8.78
CA ARG A 419 -2.39 4.91 -8.57
C ARG A 419 -2.20 3.39 -8.44
N GLY A 420 -0.98 2.90 -8.66
CA GLY A 420 -0.67 1.47 -8.73
C GLY A 420 -0.04 0.90 -7.47
N PHE A 421 0.32 -0.38 -7.57
CA PHE A 421 0.97 -1.15 -6.51
C PHE A 421 2.10 -2.00 -7.07
N ALA A 422 3.17 -2.14 -6.31
CA ALA A 422 4.24 -3.11 -6.55
C ALA A 422 4.08 -4.25 -5.54
N ILE A 423 4.12 -5.49 -6.05
CA ILE A 423 4.04 -6.71 -5.27
C ILE A 423 5.34 -7.49 -5.42
N SER A 424 6.07 -7.68 -4.33
CA SER A 424 7.26 -8.53 -4.30
C SER A 424 6.88 -9.95 -3.96
N ARG A 425 7.09 -10.90 -4.89
CA ARG A 425 7.00 -12.34 -4.61
C ARG A 425 8.32 -12.81 -4.00
N ASN A 426 8.30 -13.10 -2.71
CA ASN A 426 9.53 -13.35 -1.97
C ASN A 426 9.89 -14.84 -1.97
N HIS A 427 10.68 -15.28 -2.95
CA HIS A 427 11.18 -16.65 -3.04
C HIS A 427 12.54 -16.84 -2.36
N ASN A 428 12.89 -18.11 -2.09
CA ASN A 428 14.23 -18.48 -1.60
C ASN A 428 15.31 -18.07 -2.62
N TRP A 429 16.42 -17.55 -2.11
CA TRP A 429 17.56 -17.00 -2.84
C TRP A 429 18.29 -18.02 -3.73
N ASP A 430 18.19 -19.32 -3.41
CA ASP A 430 18.83 -20.39 -4.19
C ASP A 430 18.36 -20.46 -5.65
N TRP A 431 17.25 -19.78 -5.99
CA TRP A 431 16.69 -19.71 -7.34
C TRP A 431 16.48 -18.26 -7.81
N PRO A 432 17.50 -17.60 -8.38
CA PRO A 432 17.42 -16.20 -8.84
C PRO A 432 16.38 -15.94 -9.94
N GLY A 433 15.86 -16.98 -10.61
CA GLY A 433 14.74 -16.87 -11.56
C GLY A 433 13.35 -16.91 -10.93
N ALA A 434 13.23 -17.21 -9.63
CA ALA A 434 11.93 -17.32 -8.95
C ALA A 434 11.44 -16.00 -8.34
N GLN A 435 12.36 -15.06 -8.06
CA GLN A 435 11.98 -13.75 -7.53
C GLN A 435 11.44 -12.85 -8.63
N SER A 436 10.42 -12.08 -8.28
CA SER A 436 9.70 -11.25 -9.24
C SER A 436 8.95 -10.14 -8.54
N ILE A 437 8.88 -9.03 -9.23
CA ILE A 437 8.00 -7.93 -8.86
C ILE A 437 6.86 -7.91 -9.86
N VAL A 438 5.64 -7.87 -9.35
CA VAL A 438 4.44 -7.63 -10.13
C VAL A 438 4.03 -6.18 -9.91
N CYS A 439 4.01 -5.39 -10.97
CA CYS A 439 3.44 -4.05 -10.95
C CYS A 439 1.99 -4.12 -11.41
N MET A 440 1.06 -3.69 -10.55
CA MET A 440 -0.34 -3.50 -10.88
C MET A 440 -0.60 -2.02 -11.16
N ILE A 441 -1.01 -1.70 -12.37
CA ILE A 441 -1.24 -0.32 -12.83
C ILE A 441 -2.69 -0.20 -13.29
N GLN A 442 -3.41 0.79 -12.77
CA GLN A 442 -4.75 1.11 -13.25
C GLN A 442 -4.67 2.02 -14.47
N LYS A 443 -5.37 1.68 -15.55
CA LYS A 443 -5.53 2.56 -16.71
C LYS A 443 -6.46 3.71 -16.37
N GLU A 444 -6.03 4.93 -16.70
CA GLU A 444 -6.84 6.13 -16.51
C GLU A 444 -8.12 6.12 -17.35
N THR A 445 -8.04 5.60 -18.57
CA THR A 445 -9.12 5.66 -19.57
C THR A 445 -10.36 4.89 -19.15
N ASP A 446 -10.19 3.64 -18.72
CA ASP A 446 -11.30 2.71 -18.45
C ASP A 446 -11.28 2.12 -17.03
N GLY A 447 -10.22 2.34 -16.26
CA GLY A 447 -10.09 1.82 -14.89
C GLY A 447 -9.66 0.37 -14.81
N THR A 448 -9.36 -0.28 -15.94
CA THR A 448 -8.87 -1.65 -15.97
C THR A 448 -7.46 -1.74 -15.39
N TRP A 449 -7.13 -2.90 -14.81
CA TRP A 449 -5.83 -3.15 -14.20
C TRP A 449 -4.94 -3.92 -15.17
N ILE A 450 -3.71 -3.46 -15.31
CA ILE A 450 -2.62 -4.14 -16.02
C ILE A 450 -1.69 -4.73 -14.97
N GLU A 451 -1.38 -6.01 -15.11
CA GLU A 451 -0.33 -6.66 -14.33
C GLU A 451 0.91 -6.83 -15.21
N THR A 452 2.06 -6.37 -14.72
CA THR A 452 3.35 -6.55 -15.39
C THR A 452 4.30 -7.27 -14.44
N ASP A 453 4.73 -8.46 -14.82
CA ASP A 453 5.74 -9.23 -14.09
C ASP A 453 7.13 -8.88 -14.62
N THR A 454 7.99 -8.36 -13.75
CA THR A 454 9.39 -8.02 -14.07
C THR A 454 10.38 -9.06 -13.57
N ALA A 455 9.98 -10.34 -13.54
CA ALA A 455 10.79 -11.48 -13.17
C ALA A 455 12.25 -11.40 -13.67
N GLY A 456 13.20 -11.76 -12.81
CA GLY A 456 14.62 -11.84 -13.18
C GLY A 456 15.39 -10.51 -13.32
N GLN A 457 14.79 -9.36 -12.99
CA GLN A 457 15.46 -8.04 -13.07
C GLN A 457 15.85 -7.44 -11.71
N LEU A 458 15.67 -8.18 -10.61
CA LEU A 458 16.19 -7.76 -9.31
C LEU A 458 17.70 -7.95 -9.32
N ASP A 459 18.45 -6.83 -9.31
CA ASP A 459 19.91 -6.83 -9.30
C ASP A 459 20.39 -7.65 -8.09
N ASN A 460 20.88 -8.83 -8.42
CA ASN A 460 21.41 -9.81 -7.49
C ASN A 460 22.78 -9.30 -7.08
N ASN A 461 22.93 -8.83 -5.84
CA ASN A 461 24.25 -8.55 -5.27
C ASN A 461 24.94 -9.90 -5.04
N SER A 462 25.40 -10.45 -6.16
CA SER A 462 25.63 -11.86 -6.31
C SER A 462 26.77 -12.28 -5.40
N TRP A 463 26.57 -13.44 -4.76
CA TRP A 463 27.54 -14.29 -4.05
C TRP A 463 27.42 -14.31 -2.51
N TRP A 464 26.38 -13.72 -1.91
CA TRP A 464 26.37 -13.47 -0.46
C TRP A 464 25.01 -13.63 0.25
N THR A 465 24.14 -14.66 0.11
CA THR A 465 23.01 -14.79 1.10
C THR A 465 22.35 -16.17 1.23
N THR A 466 21.74 -16.42 2.40
CA THR A 466 20.70 -17.45 2.69
C THR A 466 19.31 -16.82 2.93
N MET A 467 19.09 -15.56 2.53
CA MET A 467 17.98 -14.71 2.99
C MET A 467 16.95 -14.36 1.91
N TYR A 468 15.69 -14.17 2.31
CA TYR A 468 14.58 -13.76 1.45
C TYR A 468 14.54 -12.24 1.25
N PRO A 469 14.33 -11.73 0.01
CA PRO A 469 14.15 -10.30 -0.24
C PRO A 469 12.85 -9.79 0.38
N CYS A 470 12.79 -8.49 0.64
CA CYS A 470 11.60 -7.83 1.16
C CYS A 470 11.38 -6.46 0.50
N LEU A 471 10.11 -6.10 0.28
CA LEU A 471 9.72 -4.80 -0.29
C LEU A 471 9.81 -3.70 0.77
N VAL A 472 10.55 -2.64 0.46
CA VAL A 472 10.63 -1.42 1.25
C VAL A 472 9.81 -0.32 0.57
N PRO A 473 8.62 0.04 1.10
CA PRO A 473 7.83 1.13 0.56
C PRO A 473 8.55 2.47 0.72
N LEU A 474 8.59 3.26 -0.35
CA LEU A 474 9.09 4.63 -0.29
C LEU A 474 7.91 5.59 -0.11
N ASN A 475 7.84 6.19 1.07
CA ASN A 475 6.86 7.23 1.40
C ASN A 475 7.53 8.59 1.18
N TYR A 476 7.13 9.30 0.12
CA TYR A 476 7.61 10.65 -0.21
C TYR A 476 6.77 11.74 0.43
#